data_AF-A0A2E0FDI5-F1
#
_entry.id   AF-A0A2E0FDI5-F1
#
_cell.length_a   1.000
_cell.length_b   1.000
_cell.length_c   1.000
_cell.angle_alpha   90.00
_cell.angle_beta   90.00
_cell.angle_gamma   90.00
#
_symmetry.space_group_name_H-M   'P 1'
#
loop_
_entity.id
_entity.type
_entity.pdbx_description
1 polymer ?
#
loop_
_entity_poly.entity_id
_entity_poly.type
_entity_poly.pdbx_seq_one_letter_code
_entity_poly.pdbx_strand_id
1 'polypeptide(L)'
;MAKIVFAAGTSHSPALGSTIEDYLLHGCRDRERDWQLDINGNRCTFDDLINKTNRSFSNEIAPEIISKRIKNCKKAIEKMRKNIKAASLDALIIIGDDQKEQYLSDNMPSILIYGGEFLH
;
A
#
# COMPACT_ATOMS: atom_id res chain seq x y z
N MET A 1 31.69 -10.16 12.68
CA MET A 1 30.42 -9.76 13.32
C MET A 1 29.59 -9.03 12.29
N ALA A 2 28.33 -9.43 12.08
CA ALA A 2 27.43 -8.75 11.14
C ALA A 2 26.99 -7.38 11.70
N LYS A 3 26.66 -6.43 10.81
CA LYS A 3 26.21 -5.07 11.17
C LYS A 3 24.96 -4.69 10.38
N ILE A 4 24.00 -4.08 11.05
CA ILE A 4 22.88 -3.40 10.38
C ILE A 4 23.36 -1.99 10.00
N VAL A 5 23.51 -1.74 8.71
CA VAL A 5 24.03 -0.46 8.18
C VAL A 5 22.96 0.41 7.52
N PHE A 6 21.75 -0.12 7.34
CA PHE A 6 20.63 0.57 6.70
C PHE A 6 19.28 0.02 7.21
N ALA A 7 18.29 0.90 7.31
CA ALA A 7 16.90 0.55 7.54
C ALA A 7 15.98 1.57 6.82
N ALA A 8 14.89 1.07 6.25
CA ALA A 8 13.85 1.90 5.64
C ALA A 8 12.49 1.20 5.76
N GLY A 9 11.41 1.96 5.64
CA GLY A 9 10.04 1.47 5.61
C GLY A 9 9.23 2.23 4.56
N THR A 10 8.34 1.51 3.89
CA THR A 10 7.37 2.06 2.94
C THR A 10 6.06 1.30 3.05
N SER A 11 4.94 1.95 2.69
CA SER A 11 3.71 1.20 2.40
C SER A 11 3.96 0.22 1.25
N HIS A 12 3.32 -0.95 1.28
CA HIS A 12 3.24 -1.89 0.15
C HIS A 12 1.84 -1.93 -0.47
N SER A 13 0.98 -0.95 -0.16
CA SER A 13 -0.36 -0.87 -0.73
C SER A 13 -0.32 -0.79 -2.26
N PRO A 14 -1.26 -1.44 -2.99
CA PRO A 14 -1.35 -1.36 -4.45
C PRO A 14 -1.43 0.08 -5.00
N ALA A 15 -1.98 1.01 -4.21
CA ALA A 15 -2.04 2.44 -4.55
C ALA A 15 -0.67 3.07 -4.82
N LEU A 16 0.40 2.56 -4.20
CA LEU A 16 1.76 3.07 -4.35
C LEU A 16 2.34 2.80 -5.75
N GLY A 17 1.93 1.69 -6.37
CA GLY A 17 2.30 1.31 -7.73
C GLY A 17 1.32 1.77 -8.81
N SER A 18 0.17 2.30 -8.41
CA SER A 18 -0.93 2.65 -9.33
C SER A 18 -0.57 3.84 -10.23
N THR A 19 -1.05 3.81 -11.48
CA THR A 19 -1.17 4.99 -12.34
C THR A 19 -2.27 5.92 -11.83
N ILE A 20 -2.45 7.10 -12.44
CA ILE A 20 -3.57 7.98 -12.08
C ILE A 20 -4.88 7.29 -12.45
N GLU A 21 -4.90 6.67 -13.63
CA GLU A 21 -6.02 5.92 -14.17
C GLU A 21 -6.42 4.78 -13.22
N ASP A 22 -5.44 3.96 -12.79
CA ASP A 22 -5.69 2.88 -11.82
C ASP A 22 -6.12 3.42 -10.46
N TYR A 23 -5.59 4.57 -10.05
CA TYR A 23 -5.95 5.17 -8.76
C TYR A 23 -7.44 5.55 -8.73
N LEU A 24 -7.95 6.11 -9.83
CA LEU A 24 -9.37 6.47 -9.94
C LEU A 24 -10.28 5.24 -9.96
N LEU A 25 -9.81 4.10 -10.49
CA LEU A 25 -10.56 2.84 -10.47
C LEU A 25 -10.83 2.33 -9.05
N HIS A 26 -9.97 2.64 -8.07
CA HIS A 26 -10.24 2.28 -6.67
C HIS A 26 -11.51 2.96 -6.14
N GLY A 27 -11.73 4.24 -6.50
CA GLY A 27 -12.95 4.96 -6.12
C GLY A 27 -14.21 4.39 -6.78
N CYS A 28 -14.12 3.93 -8.02
CA CYS A 28 -15.23 3.22 -8.69
C CYS A 28 -15.54 1.91 -7.97
N ARG A 29 -14.52 1.12 -7.65
CA ARG A 29 -14.67 -0.16 -6.91
C ARG A 29 -15.28 0.05 -5.54
N ASP A 30 -14.90 1.11 -4.82
CA ASP A 30 -15.47 1.41 -3.51
C ASP A 30 -16.97 1.72 -3.59
N ARG A 31 -17.43 2.37 -4.66
CA ARG A 31 -18.85 2.63 -4.89
C ARG A 31 -19.66 1.35 -5.16
N GLU A 32 -19.05 0.35 -5.78
CA GLU A 32 -19.71 -0.92 -6.13
C GLU A 32 -19.74 -1.93 -4.98
N ARG A 33 -18.93 -1.73 -3.92
CA ARG A 33 -18.86 -2.64 -2.78
C ARG A 33 -20.06 -2.49 -1.85
N ASP A 34 -20.66 -3.62 -1.49
CA ASP A 34 -21.81 -3.72 -0.57
C ASP A 34 -21.41 -4.02 0.89
N TRP A 35 -20.10 -4.07 1.18
CA TRP A 35 -19.54 -4.39 2.49
C TRP A 35 -18.78 -3.21 3.13
N GLN A 36 -19.20 -1.98 2.83
CA GLN A 36 -18.62 -0.79 3.44
C GLN A 36 -18.89 -0.74 4.96
N LEU A 37 -17.90 -0.26 5.70
CA LEU A 37 -17.98 -0.06 7.14
C LEU A 37 -17.77 1.42 7.45
N ASP A 38 -18.58 1.98 8.35
CA ASP A 38 -18.34 3.31 8.87
C ASP A 38 -17.23 3.32 9.94
N ILE A 39 -16.88 4.51 10.45
CA ILE A 39 -15.79 4.68 11.43
C ILE A 39 -16.02 3.90 12.74
N ASN A 40 -17.26 3.48 13.02
CA ASN A 40 -17.61 2.71 14.20
C ASN A 40 -17.69 1.19 13.88
N GLY A 41 -17.35 0.79 12.66
CA GLY A 41 -17.41 -0.59 12.21
C GLY A 41 -18.81 -1.07 11.83
N ASN A 42 -19.80 -0.18 11.70
CA ASN A 42 -21.15 -0.57 11.29
C ASN A 42 -21.23 -0.71 9.77
N ARG A 43 -21.94 -1.73 9.29
CA ARG A 43 -22.25 -1.86 7.85
C ARG A 43 -23.06 -0.66 7.37
N CYS A 44 -22.69 -0.14 6.21
CA CYS A 44 -23.38 0.96 5.55
C CYS A 44 -23.18 0.90 4.03
N THR A 45 -23.81 1.82 3.30
CA THR A 45 -23.58 2.00 1.86
C THR A 45 -22.55 3.10 1.60
N PHE A 46 -22.01 3.14 0.39
CA PHE A 46 -21.14 4.23 -0.04
C PHE A 46 -21.84 5.60 0.03
N ASP A 47 -23.13 5.66 -0.28
CA ASP A 47 -23.91 6.90 -0.21
C ASP A 47 -24.14 7.35 1.24
N ASP A 48 -24.30 6.42 2.19
CA ASP A 48 -24.34 6.76 3.62
C ASP A 48 -23.03 7.42 4.08
N LEU A 49 -21.89 6.91 3.58
CA LEU A 49 -20.58 7.51 3.87
C LEU A 49 -20.47 8.90 3.25
N ILE A 50 -20.93 9.11 2.01
CA ILE A 50 -20.96 10.45 1.39
C ILE A 50 -21.79 11.42 2.24
N ASN A 51 -22.97 11.01 2.71
CA ASN A 51 -23.87 11.85 3.48
C ASN A 51 -23.30 12.22 4.86
N LYS A 52 -22.51 11.33 5.48
CA LYS A 52 -21.82 11.56 6.75
C LYS A 52 -20.52 12.37 6.59
N THR A 53 -19.94 12.42 5.38
CA THR A 53 -18.63 13.00 5.14
C THR A 53 -18.70 14.52 5.00
N ASN A 54 -17.83 15.24 5.71
CA ASN A 54 -17.60 16.65 5.44
C ASN A 54 -16.94 16.79 4.05
N ARG A 55 -17.57 17.52 3.12
CA ARG A 55 -17.09 17.74 1.76
C ARG A 55 -15.79 18.55 1.67
N SER A 56 -15.18 18.91 2.80
CA SER A 56 -13.85 19.53 2.87
C SER A 56 -12.76 18.77 2.10
N PHE A 57 -12.93 17.46 1.86
CA PHE A 57 -11.96 16.64 1.14
C PHE A 57 -12.13 16.64 -0.39
N SER A 58 -13.16 17.28 -0.95
CA SER A 58 -13.38 17.28 -2.41
C SER A 58 -12.20 17.85 -3.19
N ASN A 59 -11.47 18.82 -2.63
CA ASN A 59 -10.26 19.36 -3.24
C ASN A 59 -9.09 18.37 -3.18
N GLU A 60 -9.03 17.49 -2.18
CA GLU A 60 -7.94 16.53 -1.98
C GLU A 60 -8.00 15.31 -2.91
N ILE A 61 -9.16 15.10 -3.54
CA ILE A 61 -9.40 14.03 -4.52
C ILE A 61 -9.43 14.53 -5.97
N ALA A 62 -9.12 15.81 -6.18
CA ALA A 62 -9.02 16.35 -7.53
C ALA A 62 -7.86 15.66 -8.30
N PRO A 63 -8.01 15.36 -9.61
CA PRO A 63 -7.02 14.61 -10.39
C PRO A 63 -5.60 15.19 -10.32
N GLU A 64 -5.46 16.52 -10.30
CA GLU A 64 -4.19 17.22 -10.18
C GLU A 64 -3.50 16.98 -8.82
N ILE A 65 -4.28 16.88 -7.74
CA ILE A 65 -3.77 16.61 -6.39
C ILE A 65 -3.34 15.14 -6.29
N ILE A 66 -4.16 14.21 -6.80
CA ILE A 66 -3.82 12.78 -6.87
C ILE A 66 -2.53 12.59 -7.69
N SER A 67 -2.44 13.20 -8.87
CA SER A 67 -1.25 13.15 -9.73
C SER A 67 0.00 13.66 -9.00
N LYS A 68 -0.11 14.78 -8.28
CA LYS A 68 0.98 15.32 -7.45
C LYS A 68 1.42 14.36 -6.36
N ARG A 69 0.48 13.70 -5.68
CA ARG A 69 0.76 12.69 -4.63
C ARG A 69 1.46 11.46 -5.21
N ILE A 70 0.98 10.92 -6.33
CA ILE A 70 1.62 9.80 -7.03
C ILE A 70 3.06 10.17 -7.42
N LYS A 71 3.27 11.36 -7.98
CA LYS A 71 4.61 11.85 -8.35
C LYS A 71 5.54 11.96 -7.13
N ASN A 72 5.04 12.42 -5.99
CA ASN A 72 5.81 12.50 -4.76
C ASN A 72 6.17 11.12 -4.22
N CYS A 73 5.24 10.16 -4.25
CA CYS A 73 5.50 8.77 -3.87
C CYS A 73 6.59 8.15 -4.74
N LYS A 74 6.49 8.30 -6.07
CA LYS A 74 7.52 7.82 -7.01
C LYS A 74 8.90 8.41 -6.72
N LYS A 75 8.97 9.72 -6.40
CA LYS A 75 10.23 10.37 -6.00
C LYS A 75 10.79 9.81 -4.69
N ALA A 76 9.95 9.53 -3.70
CA ALA A 76 10.37 8.96 -2.43
C ALA A 76 10.92 7.53 -2.60
N ILE A 77 10.25 6.71 -3.41
CA ILE A 77 10.72 5.36 -3.77
C ILE A 77 12.05 5.43 -4.53
N GLU A 78 12.19 6.37 -5.46
CA GLU A 78 13.45 6.56 -6.17
C GLU A 78 14.60 6.98 -5.23
N LYS A 79 14.33 7.83 -4.22
CA LYS A 79 15.31 8.16 -3.18
C LYS A 79 15.67 6.93 -2.34
N MET A 80 14.69 6.13 -1.93
CA MET A 80 14.93 4.89 -1.19
C MET A 80 15.81 3.92 -2.00
N ARG A 81 15.52 3.75 -3.29
CA ARG A 81 16.33 2.95 -4.23
C ARG A 81 17.78 3.42 -4.27
N LYS A 82 18.02 4.73 -4.36
CA LYS A 82 19.38 5.30 -4.34
C LYS A 82 20.09 5.03 -3.02
N ASN A 83 19.40 5.19 -1.89
CA ASN A 83 19.98 4.95 -0.57
C ASN A 83 20.32 3.46 -0.35
N ILE A 84 19.46 2.54 -0.78
CA ILE A 84 19.74 1.09 -0.73
C ILE A 84 21.00 0.77 -1.52
N LYS A 85 21.13 1.31 -2.74
CA LYS A 85 22.33 1.12 -3.57
C LYS A 85 23.60 1.72 -2.93
N ALA A 86 23.49 2.92 -2.37
CA ALA A 86 24.62 3.61 -1.74
C ALA A 86 25.09 2.94 -0.45
N ALA A 87 24.23 2.17 0.23
CA ALA A 87 24.58 1.45 1.44
C ALA A 87 25.49 0.22 1.21
N SER A 88 25.70 -0.19 -0.05
CA SER A 88 26.57 -1.33 -0.42
C SER A 88 26.29 -2.58 0.42
N LEU A 89 25.01 -3.00 0.49
CA LEU A 89 24.56 -4.09 1.34
C LEU A 89 25.05 -5.44 0.81
N ASP A 90 25.59 -6.29 1.69
CA ASP A 90 25.86 -7.70 1.39
C ASP A 90 24.57 -8.54 1.31
N ALA A 91 23.53 -8.14 2.05
CA ALA A 91 22.22 -8.77 2.08
C ALA A 91 21.11 -7.73 2.35
N LEU A 92 19.94 -7.94 1.75
CA LEU A 92 18.73 -7.14 1.98
C LEU A 92 17.61 -8.06 2.48
N ILE A 93 17.11 -7.79 3.68
CA ILE A 93 15.96 -8.49 4.27
C ILE A 93 14.72 -7.62 4.06
N ILE A 94 13.71 -8.16 3.39
CA ILE A 94 12.41 -7.51 3.17
C ILE A 94 11.39 -8.16 4.10
N ILE A 95 10.66 -7.34 4.83
CA ILE A 95 9.61 -7.78 5.75
C ILE A 95 8.28 -7.19 5.25
N GLY A 96 7.29 -8.04 5.07
CA GLY A 96 5.93 -7.70 4.66
C GLY A 96 4.97 -8.80 5.09
N ASP A 97 3.68 -8.60 4.82
CA ASP A 97 2.65 -9.62 5.01
C ASP A 97 2.21 -10.23 3.67
N ASP A 98 1.69 -11.45 3.74
CA ASP A 98 0.97 -12.06 2.63
C ASP A 98 -0.47 -11.54 2.64
N GLN A 99 -0.92 -10.89 1.56
CA GLN A 99 -2.27 -10.34 1.43
C GLN A 99 -3.29 -11.45 1.10
N LYS A 100 -3.13 -12.64 1.71
CA LYS A 100 -3.85 -13.89 1.40
C LYS A 100 -3.69 -14.34 -0.05
N GLU A 101 -2.48 -14.16 -0.59
CA GLU A 101 -2.17 -14.49 -1.98
C GLU A 101 -1.52 -15.87 -2.08
N GLN A 102 -0.60 -16.17 -1.16
CA GLN A 102 0.11 -17.45 -1.12
C GLN A 102 -0.34 -18.35 0.02
N TYR A 103 -0.77 -17.76 1.14
CA TYR A 103 -1.13 -18.49 2.37
C TYR A 103 -2.57 -18.20 2.75
N LEU A 104 -3.36 -19.27 2.87
CA LEU A 104 -4.78 -19.18 3.21
C LEU A 104 -5.01 -19.55 4.68
N SER A 105 -6.27 -19.60 5.09
CA SER A 105 -6.68 -19.81 6.48
C SER A 105 -6.22 -21.14 7.08
N ASP A 106 -5.88 -22.12 6.25
CA ASP A 106 -5.37 -23.42 6.63
C ASP A 106 -3.87 -23.42 6.98
N ASN A 107 -3.13 -22.39 6.57
CA ASN A 107 -1.70 -22.26 6.85
C ASN A 107 -1.27 -20.79 6.96
N MET A 108 -1.58 -20.16 8.10
CA MET A 108 -1.27 -18.74 8.36
C MET A 108 -0.29 -18.60 9.54
N PRO A 109 1.02 -18.85 9.34
CA PRO A 109 2.01 -18.78 10.40
C PRO A 109 2.21 -17.34 10.90
N SER A 110 2.55 -17.19 12.19
CA SER A 110 2.85 -15.86 12.75
C SER A 110 4.13 -15.24 12.20
N ILE A 111 5.09 -16.08 11.80
CA ILE A 111 6.34 -15.67 11.14
C ILE A 111 6.63 -16.70 10.05
N LEU A 112 6.90 -16.21 8.84
CA LEU A 112 7.36 -17.01 7.72
C LEU A 112 8.70 -16.48 7.23
N ILE A 113 9.68 -17.38 7.10
CA ILE A 113 10.99 -17.07 6.52
C ILE A 113 11.12 -17.90 5.25
N TYR A 114 11.19 -17.21 4.11
CA TYR A 114 11.48 -17.85 2.84
C TYR A 114 12.99 -18.11 2.72
N GLY A 115 13.37 -19.38 2.54
CA GLY A 115 14.76 -19.83 2.41
C GLY A 115 15.08 -20.56 1.12
N GLY A 116 14.18 -20.53 0.13
CA GLY A 116 14.38 -21.21 -1.15
C GLY A 116 15.32 -20.44 -2.08
N GLU A 117 15.88 -21.14 -3.08
CA GLU A 117 16.81 -20.56 -4.05
C GLU A 117 16.12 -19.67 -5.11
N PHE A 118 14.84 -19.90 -5.40
CA PHE A 118 14.09 -19.19 -6.46
C PHE A 118 12.68 -18.79 -6.02
N LEU A 119 12.35 -17.50 -6.08
CA LEU A 119 10.96 -17.06 -6.03
C LEU A 119 10.30 -17.36 -7.39
N HIS A 120 9.18 -18.09 -7.38
CA HIS A 120 8.33 -18.30 -8.54
C HIS A 120 7.32 -17.17 -8.72
#